data_AF-A0A3R7AJ63-F1
#
_entry.id   AF-A0A3R7AJ63-F1
#
_cell.length_a   1.000
_cell.length_b   1.000
_cell.length_c   1.000
_cell.angle_alpha   90.00
_cell.angle_beta   90.00
_cell.angle_gamma   90.00
#
_symmetry.space_group_name_H-M   'P 1'
#
loop_
_entity.id
_entity.type
_entity.pdbx_description
1 polymer ?
#
loop_
_entity_poly.entity_id
_entity_poly.type
_entity_poly.pdbx_seq_one_letter_code
_entity_poly.pdbx_strand_id
1 'polypeptide(L)' 'MSSDVVACSPEDEVDNVWRLMQKKSFSGLPVVKKDKLVGIIT' A
#
# COMPACT_ATOMS: atom_id res chain seq x y z
N MET A 1 -6.08 -15.73 -5.91
CA MET A 1 -5.08 -14.75 -6.40
C MET A 1 -5.86 -13.53 -6.88
N SER A 2 -5.69 -12.37 -6.25
CA SER A 2 -6.27 -11.12 -6.74
C SER A 2 -5.34 -10.52 -7.79
N SER A 3 -5.86 -10.15 -8.94
CA SER A 3 -5.08 -9.50 -10.01
C SER A 3 -4.94 -7.99 -9.81
N ASP A 4 -5.82 -7.39 -9.00
CA ASP A 4 -5.86 -5.96 -8.76
C ASP A 4 -5.41 -5.69 -7.33
N VAL A 5 -4.12 -5.39 -7.18
CA VAL A 5 -3.46 -5.17 -5.89
C VAL A 5 -3.31 -3.68 -5.67
N VAL A 6 -3.92 -3.17 -4.61
CA VAL A 6 -3.71 -1.80 -4.17
C VAL A 6 -2.32 -1.71 -3.53
N ALA A 7 -1.50 -0.77 -3.99
CA ALA A 7 -0.16 -0.51 -3.49
C ALA A 7 0.01 0.98 -3.14
N CYS A 8 0.95 1.31 -2.26
CA CYS A 8 1.33 2.69 -1.97
C CYS A 8 2.75 3.01 -2.46
N SER A 9 3.05 4.29 -2.64
CA SER A 9 4.39 4.80 -2.95
C SER A 9 5.17 5.08 -1.65
N PRO A 10 6.50 4.94 -1.62
CA PRO A 10 7.28 5.36 -0.45
C PRO A 10 7.26 6.89 -0.21
N GLU A 11 6.77 7.67 -1.17
CA GLU A 11 6.55 9.10 -1.06
C GLU A 11 5.14 9.46 -0.55
N ASP A 12 4.24 8.48 -0.39
CA ASP A 12 2.90 8.73 0.16
C ASP A 12 2.95 9.08 1.64
N GLU A 13 2.11 10.02 2.07
CA GLU A 13 1.96 10.31 3.50
C GLU A 13 1.34 9.12 4.23
N VAL A 14 1.97 8.72 5.33
CA VAL A 14 1.56 7.57 6.14
C VAL A 14 0.10 7.67 6.60
N ASP A 15 -0.39 8.87 6.93
CA ASP A 15 -1.78 9.07 7.39
C ASP A 15 -2.80 8.75 6.27
N ASN A 16 -2.47 9.06 5.01
CA ASN A 16 -3.31 8.72 3.86
C ASN A 16 -3.33 7.21 3.61
N VAL A 17 -2.16 6.55 3.71
CA VAL A 17 -2.04 5.09 3.59
C VAL A 17 -2.82 4.38 4.70
N TRP A 18 -2.70 4.86 5.94
CA TRP A 18 -3.44 4.32 7.09
C TRP A 18 -4.95 4.45 6.93
N ARG A 19 -5.44 5.62 6.50
CA ARG A 19 -6.87 5.83 6.22
C ARG A 19 -7.37 4.92 5.11
N LEU A 20 -6.56 4.68 4.08
CA LEU A 20 -6.87 3.74 3.00
C LEU A 20 -6.96 2.30 3.52
N MET A 21 -6.00 1.87 4.34
CA MET A 21 -5.99 0.55 4.99
C MET A 21 -7.23 0.33 5.84
N GLN A 22 -7.60 1.30 6.69
CA GLN A 22 -8.82 1.22 7.49
C GLN A 22 -10.08 1.17 6.63
N LYS A 23 -10.19 2.04 5.62
CA LYS A 23 -11.37 2.12 4.74
C LYS A 23 -11.60 0.84 3.94
N LYS A 24 -10.52 0.14 3.59
CA LYS A 24 -10.55 -1.08 2.77
C LYS A 24 -10.35 -2.37 3.58
N SER A 25 -10.20 -2.25 4.89
CA SER A 25 -9.87 -3.35 5.81
C SER A 25 -8.62 -4.14 5.38
N PHE A 26 -7.60 -3.44 4.89
CA PHE A 26 -6.32 -4.06 4.56
C PHE A 26 -5.43 -4.11 5.81
N SER A 27 -4.88 -5.30 6.08
CA SER A 27 -3.89 -5.54 7.14
C SER A 27 -2.45 -5.19 6.71
N GLY A 28 -2.25 -4.88 5.44
CA GLY A 28 -0.98 -4.40 4.92
C GLY A 28 -1.08 -4.01 3.45
N LEU A 29 -0.16 -3.15 3.02
CA LEU A 29 -0.05 -2.69 1.64
C LEU A 29 1.39 -2.87 1.13
N PRO A 30 1.59 -3.41 -0.08
CA PRO A 30 2.89 -3.39 -0.72
C PRO A 30 3.29 -1.95 -1.05
N VAL A 31 4.57 -1.64 -0.83
CA VAL A 31 5.17 -0.36 -1.19
C VAL A 31 5.90 -0.54 -2.52
N VAL A 32 5.49 0.20 -3.54
CA VAL A 32 6.00 0.09 -4.91
C VAL A 32 6.65 1.41 -5.34
N LYS A 33 7.82 1.34 -5.97
CA LYS A 33 8.52 2.48 -6.56
C LYS A 33 9.03 2.12 -7.95
N LYS A 34 8.63 2.90 -8.96
CA LYS A 34 9.01 2.66 -10.37
C LYS A 34 8.75 1.20 -10.80
N ASP A 35 7.52 0.72 -10.54
CA ASP A 35 7.06 -0.64 -10.83
C ASP A 35 7.84 -1.78 -10.14
N LYS A 36 8.63 -1.44 -9.11
CA LYS A 36 9.34 -2.43 -8.28
C LYS A 36 8.77 -2.46 -6.89
N LEU A 37 8.48 -3.65 -6.38
CA LEU A 37 8.19 -3.87 -4.97
C LEU A 37 9.44 -3.53 -4.15
N VAL A 38 9.33 -2.55 -3.26
CA VAL A 38 10.44 -2.10 -2.41
C VAL A 38 10.21 -2.42 -0.93
N GLY A 39 8.99 -2.78 -0.54
CA GLY A 39 8.68 -3.16 0.83
C GLY A 39 7.21 -3.46 1.07
N ILE A 40 6.83 -3.57 2.34
CA ILE A 40 5.46 -3.74 2.80
C ILE A 40 5.26 -2.89 4.05
N ILE A 41 4.08 -2.29 4.18
CA ILE A 41 3.62 -1.61 5.40
C ILE A 41 2.45 -2.37 5.99
N THR A 42 2.39 -2.48 7.32
CA THR A 42 1.41 -3.24 8.11
C THR A 42 0.98 -2.45 9.33
#